data_AF-A0A0C3QQZ3-F1
#
_entry.id   AF-A0A0C3QQZ3-F1
#
_cell.length_a   1.000
_cell.length_b   1.000
_cell.length_c   1.000
_cell.angle_alpha   90.00
_cell.angle_beta   90.00
_cell.angle_gamma   90.00
#
_symmetry.space_group_name_H-M   'P 1'
#
loop_
_entity.id
_entity.type
_entity.pdbx_description
1 polymer ?
#
loop_
_entity_poly.entity_id
_entity_poly.type
_entity_poly.pdbx_seq_one_letter_code
_entity_poly.pdbx_strand_id
1 'polypeptide(L)'
;MASSDDLSQVMAKLGFQNTRAKRFIELSLQYLTDPPKTNRLHKSRCPTSTPKKRTPKKQISLVTTVEDSTSSPKGNRKKEDILQTPESVSSSPIELHARYPPTPISHLPGVGRYALDSYRIFSPTFRGGGAPRDEQRCLQNLLSPCDDSKDPPEWQEVLPEDKELRKYLIWRWALEGVHWEPGKGVSGKLGVSDLWNLPHWS
;
A
#
# COMPACT_ATOMS: atom_id res chain seq x y z
N MET A 1 -35.98 -0.08 -9.20
CA MET A 1 -34.65 -0.47 -8.65
C MET A 1 -34.42 -1.93 -8.99
N ALA A 2 -33.19 -2.34 -9.29
CA ALA A 2 -32.92 -3.74 -9.64
C ALA A 2 -33.27 -4.68 -8.47
N SER A 3 -33.88 -5.82 -8.76
CA SER A 3 -34.17 -6.84 -7.75
C SER A 3 -32.90 -7.59 -7.37
N SER A 4 -32.77 -7.98 -6.10
CA SER A 4 -31.65 -8.81 -5.63
C SER A 4 -31.62 -10.17 -6.31
N ASP A 5 -32.79 -10.72 -6.66
CA ASP A 5 -32.91 -12.04 -7.28
C ASP A 5 -32.41 -12.02 -8.73
N ASP A 6 -32.81 -11.01 -9.50
CA ASP A 6 -32.34 -10.80 -10.88
C ASP A 6 -30.81 -10.67 -10.94
N LEU A 7 -30.23 -9.87 -10.04
CA LEU A 7 -28.78 -9.71 -9.95
C LEU A 7 -28.09 -11.02 -9.55
N SER A 8 -28.70 -11.80 -8.66
CA SER A 8 -28.14 -13.08 -8.23
C SER A 8 -28.13 -14.10 -9.36
N GLN A 9 -29.17 -14.11 -10.21
CA GLN A 9 -29.23 -14.95 -11.41
C GLN A 9 -28.13 -14.59 -12.41
N VAL A 10 -27.93 -13.29 -12.68
CA VAL A 10 -26.86 -12.81 -13.58
C VAL A 10 -25.46 -13.20 -13.04
N MET A 11 -25.27 -13.13 -11.72
CA MET A 11 -23.98 -13.38 -11.09
C MET A 11 -23.75 -14.84 -10.67
N ALA A 12 -24.69 -15.75 -10.97
CA ALA A 12 -24.70 -17.11 -10.42
C ALA A 12 -23.39 -17.90 -10.66
N LYS A 13 -22.73 -17.69 -11.81
CA LYS A 13 -21.48 -18.37 -12.18
C LYS A 13 -20.23 -17.88 -11.44
N LEU A 14 -20.29 -16.70 -10.80
CA LEU A 14 -19.13 -16.06 -10.18
C LEU A 14 -18.94 -16.43 -8.69
N GLY A 15 -19.93 -17.10 -8.09
CA GLY A 15 -19.99 -17.41 -6.67
C GLY A 15 -20.30 -16.19 -5.78
N PHE A 16 -20.74 -16.47 -4.55
CA PHE A 16 -21.16 -15.45 -3.56
C PHE A 16 -22.25 -14.49 -4.06
N GLN A 17 -23.08 -14.94 -5.01
CA GLN A 17 -24.02 -14.12 -5.76
C GLN A 17 -25.00 -13.36 -4.85
N ASN A 18 -25.58 -14.00 -3.84
CA ASN A 18 -26.52 -13.35 -2.92
C ASN A 18 -25.86 -12.19 -2.15
N THR A 19 -24.64 -12.41 -1.66
CA THR A 19 -23.87 -11.40 -0.92
C THR A 19 -23.45 -10.26 -1.86
N ARG A 20 -23.01 -10.58 -3.09
CA ARG A 20 -22.58 -9.58 -4.06
C ARG A 20 -23.76 -8.74 -4.59
N ALA A 21 -24.90 -9.35 -4.88
CA ALA A 21 -26.11 -8.66 -5.31
C ALA A 21 -26.57 -7.63 -4.27
N LYS A 22 -26.66 -8.03 -3.00
CA LYS A 22 -26.98 -7.10 -1.89
C LYS A 22 -25.99 -5.95 -1.81
N ARG A 23 -24.68 -6.24 -1.86
CA ARG A 23 -23.62 -5.22 -1.84
C ARG A 23 -23.71 -4.26 -3.03
N PHE A 24 -24.05 -4.74 -4.22
CA PHE A 24 -24.22 -3.88 -5.40
C PHE A 24 -25.40 -2.94 -5.26
N ILE A 25 -26.53 -3.41 -4.74
CA ILE A 25 -27.69 -2.55 -4.46
C ILE A 25 -27.30 -1.49 -3.42
N GLU A 26 -26.66 -1.89 -2.32
CA GLU A 26 -26.23 -0.98 -1.26
C GLU A 26 -25.22 0.06 -1.77
N LEU A 27 -24.21 -0.37 -2.53
CA LEU A 27 -23.21 0.50 -3.15
C LEU A 27 -23.86 1.50 -4.11
N SER A 28 -24.75 1.04 -4.98
CA SER A 28 -25.40 1.90 -5.97
C SER A 28 -26.34 2.92 -5.31
N LEU A 29 -27.07 2.52 -4.27
CA LEU A 29 -27.86 3.45 -3.45
C LEU A 29 -26.97 4.51 -2.78
N GLN A 30 -25.86 4.10 -2.18
CA GLN A 30 -24.93 5.03 -1.53
C GLN A 30 -24.26 5.96 -2.54
N TYR A 31 -23.95 5.47 -3.74
CA TYR A 31 -23.33 6.26 -4.81
C TYR A 31 -24.28 7.33 -5.34
N LEU A 32 -25.57 7.02 -5.48
CA LEU A 32 -26.57 7.99 -5.93
C LEU A 32 -26.85 9.06 -4.86
N THR A 33 -26.85 8.68 -3.59
CA THR A 33 -27.13 9.59 -2.47
C THR A 33 -25.93 10.48 -2.11
N ASP A 34 -24.72 9.93 -2.10
CA ASP A 34 -23.49 10.66 -1.80
C ASP A 34 -22.37 10.25 -2.78
N PRO A 35 -22.39 10.78 -4.01
CA PRO A 35 -21.40 10.46 -5.02
C PRO A 35 -20.01 10.97 -4.63
N PRO A 36 -18.93 10.31 -5.07
CA PRO A 36 -17.58 10.72 -4.73
C PRO A 36 -17.26 12.10 -5.31
N LYS A 37 -16.87 13.03 -4.44
CA LYS A 37 -16.45 14.38 -4.79
C LYS A 37 -15.03 14.63 -4.31
N THR A 38 -14.21 15.24 -5.15
CA THR A 38 -12.79 15.52 -4.84
C THR A 38 -12.61 16.39 -3.60
N ASN A 39 -13.54 17.33 -3.37
CA ASN A 39 -13.53 18.22 -2.21
C ASN A 39 -14.17 17.59 -0.94
N ARG A 40 -14.65 16.35 -1.00
CA ARG A 40 -15.30 15.68 0.13
C ARG A 40 -14.61 14.35 0.40
N LEU A 41 -13.71 14.33 1.38
CA LEU A 41 -12.95 13.15 1.75
C LEU A 41 -13.60 12.44 2.95
N HIS A 42 -13.64 11.12 2.89
CA HIS A 42 -14.19 10.28 3.95
C HIS A 42 -13.08 9.47 4.61
N LYS A 43 -13.15 9.27 5.93
CA LYS A 43 -12.15 8.47 6.65
C LYS A 43 -12.29 7.00 6.25
N SER A 44 -11.19 6.38 5.83
CA SER A 44 -11.18 4.96 5.51
C SER A 44 -11.29 4.11 6.78
N ARG A 45 -11.99 2.98 6.65
CA ARG A 45 -12.04 1.91 7.67
C ARG A 45 -10.86 0.93 7.54
N CYS A 46 -10.05 1.06 6.48
CA CYS A 46 -8.92 0.17 6.23
C CYS A 46 -7.67 0.60 7.02
N PRO A 47 -6.97 -0.33 7.69
CA PRO A 47 -5.67 -0.06 8.30
C PRO A 47 -4.59 0.19 7.22
N THR A 48 -3.56 1.00 7.51
CA THR A 48 -2.37 1.04 6.64
C THR A 48 -1.52 -0.21 6.81
N SER A 49 -0.92 -0.62 5.70
CA SER A 49 0.19 -1.56 5.67
C SER A 49 1.45 -0.83 6.11
N THR A 50 1.74 -0.77 7.41
CA THR A 50 3.10 -0.47 7.84
C THR A 50 3.97 -1.69 7.53
N PRO A 51 5.19 -1.54 6.99
CA PRO A 51 6.09 -2.67 6.80
C PRO A 51 6.30 -3.36 8.16
N LYS A 52 5.84 -4.60 8.30
CA LYS A 52 6.15 -5.43 9.47
C LYS A 52 7.68 -5.57 9.52
N LYS A 53 8.34 -4.93 10.50
CA LYS A 53 9.73 -5.23 10.84
C LYS A 53 9.81 -6.73 11.13
N ARG A 54 10.40 -7.51 10.22
CA ARG A 54 10.70 -8.92 10.50
C ARG A 54 11.75 -8.91 11.61
N THR A 55 11.37 -9.26 12.83
CA THR A 55 12.34 -9.61 13.87
C THR A 55 13.19 -10.77 13.33
N PRO A 56 14.52 -10.71 13.40
CA PRO A 56 15.36 -11.82 12.97
C PRO A 56 14.97 -13.06 13.79
N LYS A 57 14.59 -14.15 13.10
CA LYS A 57 14.39 -15.44 13.76
C LYS A 57 15.71 -15.84 14.39
N LYS A 58 15.74 -15.89 15.72
CA LYS A 58 16.87 -16.36 16.51
C LYS A 58 17.17 -17.80 16.07
N GLN A 59 18.31 -17.99 15.43
CA GLN A 59 18.81 -19.29 15.04
C GLN A 59 19.05 -20.10 16.32
N ILE A 60 18.28 -21.17 16.51
CA ILE A 60 18.49 -22.10 17.63
C ILE A 60 19.75 -22.90 17.27
N SER A 61 20.87 -22.57 17.90
CA SER A 61 22.07 -23.39 17.87
C SER A 61 21.82 -24.65 18.70
N LEU A 62 21.92 -25.82 18.07
CA LEU A 62 22.01 -27.10 18.79
C LEU A 62 23.26 -27.07 19.68
N VAL A 63 23.04 -27.23 20.98
CA VAL A 63 24.09 -27.42 21.97
C VAL A 63 24.54 -28.87 21.92
N THR A 64 25.80 -29.12 21.55
CA THR A 64 26.44 -30.42 21.77
C THR A 64 27.10 -30.37 23.14
N THR A 65 26.64 -31.25 24.01
CA THR A 65 27.20 -31.52 25.33
C THR A 65 28.58 -32.16 25.21
N VAL A 66 29.56 -31.56 25.88
CA VAL A 66 30.73 -32.27 26.42
C VAL A 66 31.05 -31.67 27.77
N GLU A 67 31.01 -32.51 28.78
CA GLU A 67 31.38 -32.24 30.17
C GLU A 67 32.91 -32.04 30.25
N ASP A 68 33.40 -31.15 31.12
CA ASP A 68 34.23 -31.59 32.26
C ASP A 68 34.54 -30.43 33.24
N SER A 69 34.37 -30.75 34.53
CA SER A 69 35.14 -30.36 35.71
C SER A 69 35.58 -28.92 36.03
N THR A 70 35.11 -28.50 37.22
CA THR A 70 35.87 -27.93 38.38
C THR A 70 35.95 -26.42 38.63
N SER A 71 35.57 -26.10 39.88
CA SER A 71 36.05 -25.03 40.78
C SER A 71 35.28 -23.70 40.88
N SER A 72 34.73 -23.49 42.08
CA SER A 72 34.32 -22.21 42.69
C SER A 72 35.59 -21.37 43.04
N PRO A 73 35.58 -20.02 43.15
CA PRO A 73 34.90 -19.35 44.27
C PRO A 73 34.39 -17.89 44.07
N LYS A 74 33.46 -17.52 44.96
CA LYS A 74 33.04 -16.22 45.52
C LYS A 74 33.78 -14.93 45.08
N GLY A 75 33.02 -13.90 44.70
CA GLY A 75 33.52 -12.52 44.54
C GLY A 75 32.41 -11.46 44.64
N ASN A 76 32.57 -10.53 45.59
CA ASN A 76 31.62 -9.52 46.05
C ASN A 76 31.38 -8.32 45.11
N ARG A 77 30.22 -7.67 45.32
CA ARG A 77 29.95 -6.21 45.39
C ARG A 77 30.64 -5.28 44.37
N LYS A 78 29.85 -4.50 43.63
CA LYS A 78 29.52 -3.10 43.96
C LYS A 78 28.61 -2.46 42.91
N LYS A 79 27.60 -1.73 43.40
CA LYS A 79 26.90 -0.66 42.71
C LYS A 79 27.86 0.52 42.60
N GLU A 80 27.99 1.14 41.43
CA GLU A 80 28.38 2.55 41.34
C GLU A 80 27.51 3.24 40.27
N ASP A 81 26.65 4.11 40.78
CA ASP A 81 25.92 5.16 40.07
C ASP A 81 26.91 6.10 39.40
N ILE A 82 26.78 6.34 38.10
CA ILE A 82 27.18 7.61 37.50
C ILE A 82 26.08 8.03 36.53
N LEU A 83 25.24 8.93 37.03
CA LEU A 83 24.29 9.73 36.28
C LEU A 83 25.08 10.82 35.55
N GLN A 84 25.10 10.78 34.22
CA GLN A 84 25.35 11.97 33.40
C GLN A 84 24.51 11.87 32.13
N THR A 85 23.37 12.56 32.18
CA THR A 85 22.58 13.00 31.04
C THR A 85 23.40 14.00 30.23
N PRO A 86 23.28 13.97 28.90
CA PRO A 86 22.98 15.23 28.22
C PRO A 86 21.78 15.08 27.26
N GLU A 87 20.85 16.01 27.43
CA GLU A 87 20.26 16.81 26.35
C GLU A 87 19.53 16.09 25.20
N SER A 88 18.20 16.07 25.35
CA SER A 88 17.22 16.55 24.36
C SER A 88 17.54 16.35 22.87
N VAL A 89 17.08 15.22 22.33
CA VAL A 89 16.43 15.23 21.02
C VAL A 89 15.10 14.50 21.17
N SER A 90 14.03 15.28 21.22
CA SER A 90 12.65 14.80 21.20
C SER A 90 12.34 14.21 19.82
N SER A 91 12.75 12.97 19.55
CA SER A 91 12.11 12.16 18.53
C SER A 91 11.07 11.30 19.24
N SER A 92 9.89 11.88 19.44
CA SER A 92 8.69 11.10 19.79
C SER A 92 8.64 9.84 18.92
N PRO A 93 8.45 8.64 19.50
CA PRO A 93 8.31 7.42 18.73
C PRO A 93 7.12 7.60 17.78
N ILE A 94 7.29 7.29 16.50
CA ILE A 94 6.21 7.34 15.50
C ILE A 94 5.06 6.46 16.00
N GLU A 95 4.05 7.09 16.61
CA GLU A 95 2.93 6.46 17.28
C GLU A 95 1.84 6.04 16.28
N LEU A 96 1.34 4.83 16.52
CA LEU A 96 0.03 4.27 16.16
C LEU A 96 -0.43 4.31 14.68
N HIS A 97 -0.38 3.14 14.06
CA HIS A 97 -1.33 2.63 13.05
C HIS A 97 -2.05 3.69 12.20
N ALA A 98 -1.32 4.32 11.28
CA ALA A 98 -1.93 5.24 10.33
C ALA A 98 -3.11 4.52 9.64
N ARG A 99 -4.29 5.12 9.59
CA ARG A 99 -5.40 4.60 8.78
C ARG A 99 -5.13 4.95 7.33
N TYR A 100 -5.70 4.18 6.41
CA TYR A 100 -5.56 4.48 4.98
C TYR A 100 -6.01 5.94 4.73
N PRO A 101 -5.29 6.72 3.88
CA PRO A 101 -5.62 8.11 3.64
C PRO A 101 -7.11 8.31 3.29
N PRO A 102 -7.75 9.39 3.77
CA PRO A 102 -9.14 9.62 3.46
C PRO A 102 -9.34 9.86 1.96
N THR A 103 -10.32 9.19 1.36
CA THR A 103 -10.61 9.32 -0.08
C THR A 103 -12.09 9.65 -0.33
N PRO A 104 -12.46 10.16 -1.52
CA PRO A 104 -13.85 10.43 -1.88
C PRO A 104 -14.77 9.21 -1.89
N ILE A 105 -14.22 7.99 -1.99
CA ILE A 105 -15.00 6.74 -2.05
C ILE A 105 -14.94 5.93 -0.75
N SER A 106 -14.25 6.41 0.27
CA SER A 106 -13.99 5.65 1.50
C SER A 106 -15.25 5.35 2.33
N HIS A 107 -16.34 6.09 2.13
CA HIS A 107 -17.63 5.83 2.78
C HIS A 107 -18.48 4.77 2.08
N LEU A 108 -18.16 4.42 0.83
CA LEU A 108 -18.98 3.50 0.05
C LEU A 108 -18.91 2.07 0.63
N PRO A 109 -20.05 1.36 0.72
CA PRO A 109 -20.10 0.03 1.29
C PRO A 109 -19.34 -0.98 0.42
N GLY A 110 -18.60 -1.88 1.06
CA GLY A 110 -17.81 -2.90 0.36
C GLY A 110 -16.51 -2.39 -0.29
N VAL A 111 -16.20 -1.10 -0.23
CA VAL A 111 -14.92 -0.55 -0.69
C VAL A 111 -13.81 -0.93 0.28
N GLY A 112 -12.91 -1.80 -0.17
CA GLY A 112 -11.68 -2.19 0.52
C GLY A 112 -10.43 -1.55 -0.08
N ARG A 113 -9.26 -1.92 0.45
CA ARG A 113 -7.95 -1.36 0.05
C ARG A 113 -7.68 -1.43 -1.47
N TYR A 114 -8.02 -2.55 -2.11
CA TYR A 114 -7.95 -2.69 -3.57
C TYR A 114 -8.73 -1.60 -4.32
N ALA A 115 -9.98 -1.34 -3.91
CA ALA A 115 -10.83 -0.36 -4.57
C ALA A 115 -10.34 1.07 -4.30
N LEU A 116 -9.83 1.34 -3.10
CA LEU A 116 -9.21 2.62 -2.75
C LEU A 116 -7.96 2.90 -3.60
N ASP A 117 -7.04 1.93 -3.68
CA ASP A 117 -5.83 2.04 -4.50
C ASP A 117 -6.21 2.18 -5.99
N SER A 118 -7.13 1.36 -6.49
CA SER A 118 -7.62 1.42 -7.87
C SER A 118 -8.23 2.78 -8.20
N TYR A 119 -8.99 3.38 -7.28
CA TYR A 119 -9.58 4.69 -7.49
C TYR A 119 -8.51 5.79 -7.52
N ARG A 120 -7.52 5.77 -6.61
CA ARG A 120 -6.41 6.72 -6.61
C ARG A 120 -5.53 6.60 -7.86
N ILE A 121 -5.35 5.37 -8.36
CA ILE A 121 -4.59 5.13 -9.58
C ILE A 121 -5.38 5.58 -10.81
N PHE A 122 -6.64 5.17 -10.99
CA PHE A 122 -7.31 5.29 -12.30
C PHE A 122 -8.40 6.35 -12.40
N SER A 123 -8.73 7.04 -11.31
CA SER A 123 -9.80 8.04 -11.32
C SER A 123 -9.30 9.34 -11.95
N PRO A 124 -9.97 9.86 -12.99
CA PRO A 124 -9.59 11.12 -13.62
C PRO A 124 -9.91 12.35 -12.76
N THR A 125 -10.58 12.14 -11.63
CA THR A 125 -11.03 13.23 -10.75
C THR A 125 -9.91 13.83 -9.92
N PHE A 126 -8.79 13.13 -9.71
CA PHE A 126 -7.64 13.66 -9.00
C PHE A 126 -6.79 14.59 -9.88
N ARG A 127 -6.02 15.49 -9.24
CA ARG A 127 -5.01 16.30 -9.96
C ARG A 127 -4.03 15.39 -10.70
N GLY A 128 -3.73 15.74 -11.95
CA GLY A 128 -2.96 14.90 -12.87
C GLY A 128 -3.76 13.77 -13.56
N GLY A 129 -5.07 13.63 -13.30
CA GLY A 129 -5.99 12.80 -14.09
C GLY A 129 -5.90 11.29 -13.86
N GLY A 130 -5.32 10.85 -12.74
CA GLY A 130 -4.96 9.44 -12.54
C GLY A 130 -3.91 8.96 -13.56
N ALA A 131 -3.42 7.73 -13.39
CA ALA A 131 -2.59 7.08 -14.39
C ALA A 131 -3.42 6.91 -15.69
N PRO A 132 -2.91 7.38 -16.84
CA PRO A 132 -3.62 7.22 -18.10
C PRO A 132 -3.87 5.73 -18.39
N ARG A 133 -5.08 5.42 -18.86
CA ARG A 133 -5.45 4.05 -19.26
C ARG A 133 -4.86 3.65 -20.62
N ASP A 134 -4.55 4.63 -21.45
CA ASP A 134 -4.09 4.46 -22.83
C ASP A 134 -2.57 4.63 -22.90
N GLU A 135 -1.89 3.66 -23.48
CA GLU A 135 -0.45 3.68 -23.75
C GLU A 135 -0.04 4.88 -24.61
N GLN A 136 -0.90 5.31 -25.53
CA GLN A 136 -0.61 6.41 -26.44
C GLN A 136 -0.59 7.73 -25.69
N ARG A 137 -1.52 7.91 -24.74
CA ARG A 137 -1.54 9.06 -23.82
C ARG A 137 -0.40 8.98 -22.80
N CYS A 138 -0.02 7.78 -22.37
CA CYS A 138 1.15 7.54 -21.53
C CYS A 138 2.44 8.03 -22.21
N LEU A 139 2.65 7.66 -23.47
CA LEU A 139 3.81 8.06 -24.27
C LEU A 139 3.76 9.55 -24.60
N GLN A 140 2.59 10.10 -24.91
CA GLN A 140 2.42 11.52 -25.20
C GLN A 140 2.76 12.40 -23.99
N ASN A 141 2.39 11.98 -22.78
CA ASN A 141 2.77 12.68 -21.54
C ASN A 141 4.29 12.65 -21.26
N LEU A 142 5.03 11.67 -21.79
CA LEU A 142 6.50 11.64 -21.73
C LEU A 142 7.15 12.64 -22.71
N LEU A 143 6.46 12.94 -23.83
CA LEU A 143 6.92 13.86 -24.87
C LEU A 143 6.46 15.31 -24.63
N SER A 144 5.37 15.52 -23.89
CA SER A 144 4.90 16.83 -23.45
C SER A 144 4.35 16.70 -22.04
N PRO A 145 5.15 17.07 -21.01
CA PRO A 145 4.67 17.20 -19.65
C PRO A 145 3.52 18.23 -19.65
N CYS A 146 2.29 17.76 -19.56
CA CYS A 146 1.15 18.66 -19.44
C CYS A 146 0.99 19.04 -17.96
N ASP A 147 1.01 20.35 -17.71
CA ASP A 147 0.88 21.03 -16.42
C ASP A 147 2.18 21.19 -15.62
N ASP A 148 2.73 22.42 -15.60
CA ASP A 148 3.82 22.89 -14.73
C ASP A 148 3.42 22.93 -13.23
N SER A 149 2.24 22.40 -12.87
CA SER A 149 1.86 22.19 -11.49
C SER A 149 2.96 21.39 -10.75
N LYS A 150 3.55 21.98 -9.71
CA LYS A 150 4.69 21.45 -8.95
C LYS A 150 4.39 20.16 -8.18
N ASP A 151 3.14 19.71 -8.14
CA ASP A 151 2.71 18.56 -7.34
C ASP A 151 2.60 17.31 -8.23
N PRO A 152 3.17 16.16 -7.83
CA PRO A 152 3.07 14.93 -8.60
C PRO A 152 1.62 14.41 -8.66
N PRO A 153 1.27 13.65 -9.73
CA PRO A 153 -0.06 13.05 -9.83
C PRO A 153 -0.28 11.98 -8.75
N GLU A 154 -1.52 11.91 -8.22
CA GLU A 154 -1.93 11.06 -7.09
C GLU A 154 -1.46 9.59 -7.19
N TRP A 155 -1.46 9.02 -8.40
CA TRP A 155 -1.11 7.62 -8.64
C TRP A 155 0.34 7.29 -8.27
N GLN A 156 1.25 8.27 -8.29
CA GLN A 156 2.67 8.08 -7.97
C GLN A 156 2.91 7.79 -6.49
N GLU A 157 1.99 8.19 -5.61
CA GLU A 157 2.09 7.97 -4.16
C GLU A 157 1.44 6.65 -3.69
N VAL A 158 0.77 5.93 -4.59
CA VAL A 158 0.00 4.74 -4.22
C VAL A 158 0.91 3.53 -4.01
N LEU A 159 0.73 2.83 -2.87
CA LEU A 159 1.44 1.61 -2.51
C LEU A 159 0.46 0.44 -2.32
N PRO A 160 0.00 -0.18 -3.42
CA PRO A 160 -1.01 -1.22 -3.37
C PRO A 160 -0.47 -2.53 -2.79
N GLU A 161 -1.34 -3.27 -2.09
CA GLU A 161 -1.07 -4.67 -1.72
C GLU A 161 -1.48 -5.67 -2.80
N ASP A 162 -2.41 -5.28 -3.67
CA ASP A 162 -2.92 -6.16 -4.71
C ASP A 162 -1.84 -6.46 -5.75
N LYS A 163 -1.76 -7.73 -6.15
CA LYS A 163 -0.71 -8.23 -7.06
C LYS A 163 -0.81 -7.61 -8.45
N GLU A 164 -2.01 -7.38 -8.96
CA GLU A 164 -2.22 -6.88 -10.32
C GLU A 164 -1.97 -5.35 -10.35
N LEU A 165 -2.39 -4.64 -9.30
CA LEU A 165 -2.05 -3.21 -9.16
C LEU A 165 -0.54 -2.98 -9.02
N ARG A 166 0.18 -3.87 -8.32
CA ARG A 166 1.65 -3.82 -8.26
C ARG A 166 2.29 -4.00 -9.62
N LYS A 167 1.88 -5.03 -10.37
CA LYS A 167 2.36 -5.25 -11.75
C LYS A 167 2.10 -4.04 -12.64
N TYR A 168 0.91 -3.45 -12.54
CA TYR A 168 0.57 -2.24 -13.26
C TYR A 168 1.52 -1.08 -12.92
N LEU A 169 1.78 -0.81 -11.63
CA LEU A 169 2.68 0.28 -11.23
C LEU A 169 4.13 0.05 -11.64
N ILE A 170 4.62 -1.19 -11.56
CA ILE A 170 5.96 -1.56 -12.05
C ILE A 170 6.07 -1.21 -13.54
N TRP A 171 5.13 -1.70 -14.35
CA TRP A 171 5.12 -1.42 -15.78
C TRP A 171 4.98 0.08 -16.05
N ARG A 172 4.09 0.77 -15.35
CA ARG A 172 3.83 2.20 -15.54
C ARG A 172 5.06 3.05 -15.24
N TRP A 173 5.76 2.80 -14.14
CA TRP A 173 7.01 3.49 -13.80
C TRP A 173 8.16 3.11 -14.74
N ALA A 174 8.19 1.87 -15.23
CA ALA A 174 9.18 1.43 -16.21
C ALA A 174 9.07 2.21 -17.53
N LEU A 175 7.87 2.62 -17.96
CA LEU A 175 7.69 3.52 -19.10
C LEU A 175 8.35 4.90 -18.89
N GLU A 176 8.44 5.37 -17.65
CA GLU A 176 9.12 6.61 -17.28
C GLU A 176 10.63 6.40 -17.04
N GLY A 177 11.15 5.18 -17.26
CA GLY A 177 12.54 4.83 -17.00
C GLY A 177 12.88 4.77 -15.51
N VAL A 178 11.89 4.45 -14.67
CA VAL A 178 12.03 4.41 -13.20
C VAL A 178 11.76 3.01 -12.67
N HIS A 179 12.62 2.55 -11.77
CA HIS A 179 12.42 1.30 -11.05
C HIS A 179 11.50 1.53 -9.85
N TRP A 180 10.39 0.80 -9.79
CA TRP A 180 9.44 0.85 -8.68
C TRP A 180 9.38 -0.48 -7.95
N GLU A 181 9.57 -0.44 -6.63
CA GLU A 181 9.57 -1.61 -5.76
C GLU A 181 8.26 -1.69 -4.94
N PRO A 182 7.55 -2.84 -4.96
CA PRO A 182 6.38 -3.04 -4.14
C PRO A 182 6.63 -2.77 -2.64
N GLY A 183 5.84 -1.86 -2.06
CA GLY A 183 5.92 -1.50 -0.64
C GLY A 183 7.02 -0.50 -0.27
N LYS A 184 7.90 -0.14 -1.20
CA LYS A 184 8.92 0.90 -1.02
C LYS A 184 8.70 2.12 -1.93
N GLY A 185 8.12 1.90 -3.11
CA GLY A 185 7.88 2.96 -4.09
C GLY A 185 9.03 3.11 -5.08
N VAL A 186 9.26 4.34 -5.55
CA VAL A 186 10.35 4.69 -6.47
C VAL A 186 11.70 4.38 -5.82
N SER A 187 12.54 3.62 -6.51
CA SER A 187 13.80 3.08 -5.97
C SER A 187 15.06 3.41 -6.79
N GLY A 188 14.91 3.94 -8.01
CA GLY A 188 16.05 4.39 -8.83
C GLY A 188 15.68 4.58 -10.30
N LYS A 189 16.66 4.98 -11.12
CA LYS A 189 16.54 4.97 -12.58
C LYS A 189 16.69 3.55 -13.11
N LEU A 190 15.89 3.20 -14.10
CA LEU A 190 15.88 1.89 -14.73
C LEU A 190 16.55 1.98 -16.10
N GLY A 191 17.59 1.19 -16.33
CA GLY A 191 18.22 1.06 -17.64
C GLY A 191 17.41 0.15 -18.55
N VAL A 192 17.56 0.32 -19.88
CA VAL A 192 16.87 -0.52 -20.88
C VAL A 192 17.22 -2.01 -20.71
N SER A 193 18.44 -2.33 -20.27
CA SER A 193 18.89 -3.70 -20.01
C SER A 193 18.23 -4.34 -18.77
N ASP A 194 17.79 -3.53 -17.81
CA ASP A 194 17.17 -3.99 -16.56
C ASP A 194 15.68 -4.29 -16.72
N LEU A 195 15.06 -3.78 -17.80
CA LEU A 195 13.66 -4.02 -18.18
C LEU A 195 13.36 -5.49 -18.47
N TRP A 196 14.36 -6.37 -18.59
CA TRP A 196 14.18 -7.81 -18.78
C TRP A 196 14.44 -8.62 -17.50
N ASN A 197 14.89 -7.97 -16.41
CA ASN A 197 15.27 -8.62 -15.14
C ASN A 197 14.34 -8.30 -13.95
N LEU A 198 13.30 -7.48 -14.11
CA LEU A 198 12.30 -7.21 -13.08
C LEU A 198 11.59 -8.51 -12.63
N PRO A 199 11.49 -8.75 -11.31
CA PRO A 199 11.17 -10.07 -10.76
C PRO A 199 9.72 -10.61 -10.94
N HIS A 200 8.92 -10.18 -11.91
CA HIS A 200 7.45 -10.39 -11.85
C HIS A 200 6.70 -10.59 -13.18
N TRP A 201 7.38 -10.82 -14.31
CA TRP A 201 6.69 -11.21 -15.55
C TRP A 201 6.56 -12.73 -15.77
N SER A 202 6.91 -13.55 -14.77
CA SER A 202 6.65 -15.00 -14.76
C SER A 202 5.46 -15.38 -13.89
#